data_AF-A0A7Y3CC09-F1
#
_entry.id   AF-A0A7Y3CC09-F1
#
_cell.length_a   1.000
_cell.length_b   1.000
_cell.length_c   1.000
_cell.angle_alpha   90.00
_cell.angle_beta   90.00
_cell.angle_gamma   90.00
#
_symmetry.space_group_name_H-M   'P 1'
#
loop_
_entity.id
_entity.type
_entity.pdbx_description
1 polymer ?
#
loop_
_entity_poly.entity_id
_entity_poly.type
_entity_poly.pdbx_seq_one_letter_code
_entity_poly.pdbx_strand_id
1 'polypeptide(L)'
;MKTNLSIVVLAALNLSGCGKAEKTVALEDQKMQTISVERGEYLVKTIGCTDCHSPKVMTDHGPIPDKDRFLSGHPSDDILPTYDPDAAQEYVLFSMGFTAAVGPWGTSFSANLTPDPTGIGNWTQEQFLRALKEGQWRGMEGTRKLLPPMPWENYRELTDDDLKSIYAYLMTIPPIENVVPNAIPPGM
;
A
#
# COMPACT_ATOMS: atom_id res chain seq x y z
N MET A 1 -62.30 -63.44 -17.95
CA MET A 1 -62.55 -63.11 -16.52
C MET A 1 -61.74 -64.07 -15.66
N LYS A 2 -61.06 -63.55 -14.62
CA LYS A 2 -60.25 -64.22 -13.59
C LYS A 2 -58.76 -64.46 -13.95
N THR A 3 -57.93 -63.47 -13.64
CA THR A 3 -57.02 -63.34 -12.47
C THR A 3 -55.74 -64.17 -12.60
N ASN A 4 -54.62 -63.50 -12.86
CA ASN A 4 -53.30 -64.01 -12.54
C ASN A 4 -52.60 -63.07 -11.57
N LEU A 5 -52.02 -63.74 -10.58
CA LEU A 5 -51.44 -63.31 -9.33
C LEU A 5 -50.12 -62.56 -9.58
N SER A 6 -50.00 -61.37 -8.99
CA SER A 6 -48.74 -60.62 -8.90
C SER A 6 -47.78 -61.31 -7.96
N ILE A 7 -46.50 -61.43 -8.34
CA ILE A 7 -45.30 -61.18 -7.52
C ILE A 7 -44.12 -61.11 -8.51
N VAL A 8 -43.57 -59.91 -8.72
CA VAL A 8 -42.18 -59.71 -9.14
C VAL A 8 -41.65 -58.52 -8.34
N VAL A 9 -40.67 -58.82 -7.49
CA VAL A 9 -39.82 -57.89 -6.75
C VAL A 9 -38.95 -57.12 -7.74
N LEU A 10 -38.84 -55.79 -7.64
CA LEU A 10 -37.69 -55.08 -8.21
C LEU A 10 -37.34 -53.78 -7.46
N ALA A 11 -36.17 -53.86 -6.81
CA ALA A 11 -35.14 -52.85 -6.60
C ALA A 11 -35.52 -51.43 -6.12
N ALA A 12 -35.18 -51.14 -4.86
CA ALA A 12 -34.90 -49.78 -4.40
C ALA A 12 -33.56 -49.30 -4.99
N LEU A 13 -33.61 -48.38 -5.96
CA LEU A 13 -32.44 -47.63 -6.39
C LEU A 13 -32.22 -46.46 -5.42
N ASN A 14 -31.18 -46.58 -4.60
CA ASN A 14 -30.62 -45.46 -3.84
C ASN A 14 -29.95 -44.47 -4.81
N LEU A 15 -30.60 -43.32 -5.03
CA LEU A 15 -30.01 -42.13 -5.65
C LEU A 15 -29.47 -41.24 -4.53
N SER A 16 -28.16 -41.32 -4.26
CA SER A 16 -27.45 -40.28 -3.50
C SER A 16 -25.96 -40.38 -3.74
N GLY A 17 -25.44 -39.58 -4.68
CA GLY A 17 -24.00 -39.55 -4.92
C GLY A 17 -23.53 -38.74 -6.12
N CYS A 18 -23.98 -37.50 -6.29
CA CYS A 18 -23.30 -36.49 -7.13
C CYS A 18 -23.75 -35.11 -6.68
N GLY A 19 -22.98 -34.47 -5.80
CA GLY A 19 -23.29 -33.09 -5.34
C GLY A 19 -22.19 -32.43 -4.52
N LYS A 20 -21.05 -33.11 -4.31
CA LYS A 20 -19.92 -32.56 -3.55
C LYS A 20 -18.80 -31.97 -4.42
N ALA A 21 -18.65 -32.38 -5.68
CA ALA A 21 -17.51 -31.99 -6.50
C ALA A 21 -17.64 -30.59 -7.14
N GLU A 22 -18.84 -30.14 -7.51
CA GLU A 22 -19.05 -28.82 -8.13
C GLU A 22 -18.95 -27.66 -7.15
N LYS A 23 -19.26 -27.88 -5.86
CA LYS A 23 -19.19 -26.81 -4.85
C LYS A 23 -17.78 -26.47 -4.40
N THR A 24 -16.82 -27.38 -4.48
CA THR A 24 -15.45 -27.14 -4.02
C THR A 24 -14.69 -26.23 -4.98
N VAL A 25 -14.82 -26.48 -6.30
CA VAL A 25 -14.13 -25.69 -7.34
C VAL A 25 -14.62 -24.23 -7.36
N ALA A 26 -15.92 -24.01 -7.20
CA ALA A 26 -16.50 -22.66 -7.17
C ALA A 26 -16.19 -21.86 -5.90
N LEU A 27 -15.75 -22.51 -4.81
CA LEU A 27 -15.39 -21.85 -3.55
C LEU A 27 -13.88 -21.56 -3.46
N GLU A 28 -13.06 -22.30 -4.20
CA GLU A 28 -11.61 -22.06 -4.30
C GLU A 28 -11.28 -20.94 -5.30
N ASP A 29 -12.04 -20.82 -6.40
CA ASP A 29 -11.95 -19.67 -7.32
C ASP A 29 -12.33 -18.33 -6.67
N GLN A 30 -13.07 -18.35 -5.57
CA GLN A 30 -13.46 -17.14 -4.82
C GLN A 30 -12.38 -16.65 -3.85
N LYS A 31 -11.26 -17.39 -3.68
CA LYS A 31 -10.24 -17.10 -2.67
C LYS A 31 -8.87 -16.76 -3.23
N MET A 32 -8.81 -16.32 -4.48
CA MET A 32 -7.59 -15.79 -5.09
C MET A 32 -7.83 -14.33 -5.46
N GLN A 33 -7.56 -13.43 -4.52
CA GLN A 33 -7.42 -12.01 -4.82
C GLN A 33 -6.13 -11.89 -5.67
N THR A 34 -6.26 -12.04 -6.98
CA THR A 34 -5.10 -11.99 -7.88
C THR A 34 -4.42 -10.63 -7.76
N ILE A 35 -3.10 -10.64 -7.62
CA ILE A 35 -2.28 -9.42 -7.64
C ILE A 35 -2.67 -8.63 -8.88
N SER A 36 -3.18 -7.41 -8.69
CA SER A 36 -3.77 -6.60 -9.75
C SER A 36 -3.23 -5.18 -9.70
N VAL A 37 -2.72 -4.70 -10.83
CA VAL A 37 -2.26 -3.31 -10.98
C VAL A 37 -3.41 -2.33 -10.73
N GLU A 38 -4.63 -2.64 -11.19
CA GLU A 38 -5.81 -1.81 -10.98
C GLU A 38 -6.21 -1.75 -9.50
N ARG A 39 -6.11 -2.88 -8.79
CA ARG A 39 -6.31 -2.92 -7.33
C ARG A 39 -5.26 -2.09 -6.61
N GLY A 40 -4.01 -2.17 -7.05
CA GLY A 40 -2.90 -1.37 -6.53
C GLY A 40 -3.11 0.12 -6.73
N GLU A 41 -3.53 0.53 -7.92
CA GLU A 41 -3.86 1.91 -8.25
C GLU A 41 -4.96 2.46 -7.34
N TYR A 42 -6.06 1.70 -7.21
CA TYR A 42 -7.15 2.05 -6.31
C TYR A 42 -6.64 2.26 -4.89
N LEU A 43 -5.86 1.30 -4.36
CA LEU A 43 -5.32 1.40 -3.01
C LEU A 43 -4.43 2.62 -2.83
N VAL A 44 -3.43 2.81 -3.69
CA VAL A 44 -2.51 3.96 -3.63
C VAL A 44 -3.26 5.31 -3.60
N LYS A 45 -4.33 5.43 -4.39
CA LYS A 45 -5.14 6.65 -4.46
C LYS A 45 -6.12 6.84 -3.32
N THR A 46 -6.52 5.77 -2.62
CA THR A 46 -7.62 5.82 -1.63
C THR A 46 -7.16 5.69 -0.19
N ILE A 47 -5.98 5.13 0.06
CA ILE A 47 -5.44 4.93 1.42
C ILE A 47 -4.38 5.96 1.81
N GLY A 48 -4.27 7.06 1.04
CA GLY A 48 -3.49 8.24 1.39
C GLY A 48 -2.01 8.20 1.01
N CYS A 49 -1.56 7.26 0.16
CA CYS A 49 -0.15 7.24 -0.26
C CYS A 49 0.23 8.55 -0.97
N THR A 50 -0.67 9.09 -1.80
CA THR A 50 -0.46 10.34 -2.56
C THR A 50 -0.46 11.61 -1.70
N ASP A 51 -0.95 11.52 -0.46
CA ASP A 51 -1.14 12.70 0.39
C ASP A 51 0.19 13.20 0.94
N CYS A 52 1.13 12.29 1.20
CA CYS A 52 2.49 12.64 1.65
C CYS A 52 3.56 12.40 0.58
N HIS A 53 3.37 11.44 -0.33
CA HIS A 53 4.40 11.07 -1.31
C HIS A 53 4.31 11.84 -2.63
N SER A 54 3.25 12.60 -2.88
CA SER A 54 3.20 13.53 -4.02
C SER A 54 3.32 14.97 -3.49
N PRO A 55 4.32 15.76 -3.89
CA PRO A 55 4.35 17.20 -3.61
C PRO A 55 3.04 17.88 -4.00
N LYS A 56 2.75 19.02 -3.38
CA LYS A 56 1.50 19.75 -3.60
C LYS A 56 1.73 21.05 -4.35
N VAL A 57 0.79 21.37 -5.24
CA VAL A 57 0.62 22.70 -5.82
C VAL A 57 -0.51 23.40 -5.08
N MET A 58 -0.27 24.62 -4.62
CA MET A 58 -1.28 25.43 -3.94
C MET A 58 -2.24 26.04 -4.96
N THR A 59 -3.53 25.89 -4.69
CA THR A 59 -4.62 26.50 -5.48
C THR A 59 -5.58 27.25 -4.57
N ASP A 60 -6.53 27.99 -5.15
CA ASP A 60 -7.59 28.67 -4.41
C ASP A 60 -8.52 27.70 -3.63
N HIS A 61 -8.51 26.41 -3.99
CA HIS A 61 -9.26 25.35 -3.31
C HIS A 61 -8.39 24.53 -2.35
N GLY A 62 -7.15 24.95 -2.10
CA GLY A 62 -6.19 24.26 -1.26
C GLY A 62 -5.14 23.47 -2.05
N PRO A 63 -4.28 22.69 -1.35
CA PRO A 63 -3.22 21.91 -1.97
C PRO A 63 -3.78 20.75 -2.78
N ILE A 64 -3.34 20.60 -4.03
CA ILE A 64 -3.60 19.43 -4.87
C ILE A 64 -2.29 18.72 -5.21
N PRO A 65 -2.29 17.39 -5.45
CA PRO A 65 -1.10 16.69 -5.92
C PRO A 65 -0.51 17.32 -7.19
N ASP A 66 0.80 17.56 -7.16
CA ASP A 66 1.59 17.88 -8.35
C ASP A 66 1.65 16.64 -9.24
N LYS A 67 1.15 16.76 -10.46
CA LYS A 67 1.10 15.67 -11.43
C LYS A 67 2.47 15.39 -12.05
N ASP A 68 3.33 16.39 -12.15
CA ASP A 68 4.66 16.27 -12.74
C ASP A 68 5.65 15.65 -11.75
N ARG A 69 5.30 15.66 -10.46
CA ARG A 69 6.05 15.06 -9.34
C ARG A 69 5.25 13.97 -8.63
N PHE A 70 4.33 13.32 -9.33
CA PHE A 70 3.44 12.32 -8.72
C PHE A 70 4.24 11.18 -8.07
N LEU A 71 4.02 10.97 -6.76
CA LEU A 71 4.68 9.96 -5.93
C LEU A 71 6.22 10.06 -5.85
N SER A 72 6.82 11.19 -6.25
CA SER A 72 8.28 11.37 -6.22
C SER A 72 8.85 11.68 -4.83
N GLY A 73 8.03 11.76 -3.79
CA GLY A 73 8.45 12.11 -2.43
C GLY A 73 8.78 13.60 -2.25
N HIS A 74 9.47 13.94 -1.17
CA HIS A 74 9.92 15.32 -0.91
C HIS A 74 10.91 15.79 -1.99
N PRO A 75 10.68 16.94 -2.65
CA PRO A 75 11.60 17.43 -3.67
C PRO A 75 13.00 17.68 -3.08
N SER A 76 14.04 17.16 -3.73
CA SER A 76 15.43 17.31 -3.28
C SER A 76 15.95 18.75 -3.31
N ASP A 77 15.29 19.60 -4.08
CA ASP A 77 15.54 21.03 -4.26
C ASP A 77 14.67 21.93 -3.37
N ASP A 78 13.77 21.35 -2.55
CA ASP A 78 12.94 22.14 -1.65
C ASP A 78 13.75 22.63 -0.43
N ILE A 79 13.60 23.91 -0.12
CA ILE A 79 14.24 24.54 1.03
C ILE A 79 13.16 24.79 2.07
N LEU A 80 13.16 23.98 3.12
CA LEU A 80 12.20 24.14 4.20
C LEU A 80 12.38 25.51 4.88
N PRO A 81 11.28 26.23 5.15
CA PRO A 81 11.34 27.46 5.92
C PRO A 81 11.78 27.15 7.35
N THR A 82 12.37 28.14 8.02
CA THR A 82 12.62 28.08 9.46
C THR A 82 11.29 28.02 10.21
N TYR A 83 11.27 27.30 11.32
CA TYR A 83 10.11 27.18 12.20
C TYR A 83 10.52 27.43 13.66
N ASP A 84 9.51 27.70 14.50
CA ASP A 84 9.70 27.78 15.95
C ASP A 84 9.87 26.35 16.53
N PRO A 85 11.03 26.00 17.10
CA PRO A 85 11.27 24.66 17.63
C PRO A 85 10.33 24.27 18.78
N ASP A 86 9.80 25.24 19.53
CA ASP A 86 8.85 24.97 20.61
C ASP A 86 7.50 24.53 20.05
N ALA A 87 7.09 25.07 18.89
CA ALA A 87 5.85 24.66 18.22
C ALA A 87 5.88 23.18 17.80
N ALA A 88 7.05 22.64 17.47
CA ALA A 88 7.24 21.23 17.11
C ALA A 88 7.19 20.27 18.33
N GLN A 89 7.12 20.80 19.55
CA GLN A 89 6.87 20.00 20.76
C GLN A 89 5.37 19.81 21.02
N GLU A 90 4.52 20.74 20.55
CA GLU A 90 3.08 20.70 20.76
C GLU A 90 2.29 20.24 19.53
N TYR A 91 2.82 20.54 18.33
CA TYR A 91 2.19 20.22 17.06
C TYR A 91 3.12 19.41 16.17
N VAL A 92 2.51 18.59 15.31
CA VAL A 92 3.20 18.08 14.12
C VAL A 92 3.08 19.14 13.03
N LEU A 93 4.20 19.70 12.62
CA LEU A 93 4.23 20.71 11.56
C LEU A 93 4.44 20.02 10.22
N PHE A 94 3.62 20.36 9.24
CA PHE A 94 3.78 19.91 7.86
C PHE A 94 4.24 21.07 6.98
N SER A 95 5.21 20.79 6.11
CA SER A 95 5.50 21.67 4.97
C SER A 95 4.24 21.83 4.10
N MET A 96 4.10 22.94 3.37
CA MET A 96 2.96 23.15 2.46
C MET A 96 2.87 22.09 1.35
N GLY A 97 4.01 21.46 0.98
CA GLY A 97 4.07 20.34 0.06
C GLY A 97 3.61 19.01 0.63
N PHE A 98 3.33 18.94 1.94
CA PHE A 98 2.93 17.74 2.71
C PHE A 98 3.96 16.59 2.69
N THR A 99 5.17 16.86 2.23
CA THR A 99 6.22 15.86 2.04
C THR A 99 7.30 15.91 3.11
N ALA A 100 7.39 17.00 3.87
CA ALA A 100 8.17 17.09 5.11
C ALA A 100 7.26 17.29 6.32
N ALA A 101 7.58 16.58 7.40
CA ALA A 101 6.89 16.67 8.68
C ALA A 101 7.89 16.77 9.84
N VAL A 102 7.63 17.70 10.75
CA VAL A 102 8.45 18.03 11.91
C VAL A 102 7.69 17.72 13.19
N GLY A 103 8.36 17.07 14.14
CA GLY A 103 7.83 16.85 15.49
C GLY A 103 8.95 16.53 16.48
N PRO A 104 8.64 15.95 17.65
CA PRO A 104 9.64 15.60 18.66
C PRO A 104 10.71 14.60 18.18
N TRP A 105 10.46 13.89 17.06
CA TRP A 105 11.41 12.99 16.41
C TRP A 105 12.36 13.68 15.40
N GLY A 106 12.26 15.00 15.25
CA GLY A 106 13.00 15.77 14.25
C GLY A 106 12.19 15.97 12.96
N THR A 107 12.88 16.09 11.83
CA THR A 107 12.26 16.26 10.51
C THR A 107 12.33 14.97 9.70
N SER A 108 11.18 14.54 9.21
CA SER A 108 11.02 13.41 8.31
C SER A 108 10.68 13.89 6.90
N PHE A 109 11.09 13.12 5.89
CA PHE A 109 10.80 13.38 4.48
C PHE A 109 10.16 12.15 3.86
N SER A 110 9.10 12.34 3.07
CA SER A 110 8.44 11.28 2.33
C SER A 110 9.33 10.77 1.20
N ALA A 111 9.42 9.44 1.07
CA ALA A 111 10.29 8.80 0.10
C ALA A 111 9.76 8.92 -1.34
N ASN A 112 10.66 8.83 -2.32
CA ASN A 112 10.31 8.61 -3.72
C ASN A 112 9.79 7.18 -3.91
N LEU A 113 8.52 7.03 -4.31
CA LEU A 113 7.87 5.72 -4.52
C LEU A 113 7.82 5.30 -5.99
N THR A 114 8.40 6.09 -6.89
CA THR A 114 8.47 5.75 -8.32
C THR A 114 9.49 4.63 -8.57
N PRO A 115 9.43 3.93 -9.71
CA PRO A 115 10.38 2.87 -10.05
C PRO A 115 11.75 3.40 -10.50
N ASP A 116 12.04 4.69 -10.26
CA ASP A 116 13.37 5.25 -10.47
C ASP A 116 14.39 4.65 -9.48
N PRO A 117 15.68 4.51 -9.85
CA PRO A 117 16.75 4.07 -8.95
C PRO A 117 16.90 4.90 -7.66
N THR A 118 16.52 6.19 -7.69
CA THR A 118 16.50 7.08 -6.53
C THR A 118 15.26 6.85 -5.63
N GLY A 119 14.24 6.16 -6.15
CA GLY A 119 13.05 5.71 -5.44
C GLY A 119 13.09 4.23 -5.07
N ILE A 120 12.05 3.48 -5.45
CA ILE A 120 11.92 2.04 -5.15
C ILE A 120 12.35 1.15 -6.32
N GLY A 121 12.89 1.71 -7.41
CA GLY A 121 13.27 0.96 -8.62
C GLY A 121 14.24 -0.21 -8.39
N ASN A 122 15.07 -0.10 -7.35
CA ASN A 122 16.03 -1.13 -6.94
C ASN A 122 15.56 -2.01 -5.78
N TRP A 123 14.33 -1.82 -5.29
CA TRP A 123 13.80 -2.60 -4.16
C TRP A 123 13.24 -3.92 -4.68
N THR A 124 13.36 -4.98 -3.88
CA THR A 124 12.57 -6.18 -4.12
C THR A 124 11.17 -6.02 -3.56
N GLN A 125 10.23 -6.84 -4.04
CA GLN A 125 8.87 -6.86 -3.50
C GLN A 125 8.89 -7.21 -2.00
N GLU A 126 9.78 -8.10 -1.56
CA GLU A 126 9.94 -8.47 -0.15
C GLU A 126 10.42 -7.30 0.70
N GLN A 127 11.35 -6.47 0.19
CA GLN A 127 11.77 -5.25 0.87
C GLN A 127 10.60 -4.29 1.03
N PHE A 128 9.79 -4.09 -0.02
CA PHE A 128 8.60 -3.25 0.05
C PHE A 128 7.59 -3.77 1.08
N LEU A 129 7.27 -5.06 1.05
CA LEU A 129 6.37 -5.69 2.03
C LEU A 129 6.91 -5.55 3.45
N ARG A 130 8.21 -5.77 3.67
CA ARG A 130 8.82 -5.64 4.99
C ARG A 130 8.78 -4.20 5.49
N ALA A 131 9.01 -3.22 4.61
CA ALA A 131 8.93 -1.81 4.97
C ALA A 131 7.54 -1.45 5.51
N LEU A 132 6.47 -1.97 4.90
CA LEU A 132 5.10 -1.67 5.33
C LEU A 132 4.62 -2.55 6.49
N LYS A 133 4.98 -3.84 6.54
CA LYS A 133 4.54 -4.76 7.60
C LYS A 133 5.29 -4.59 8.91
N GLU A 134 6.57 -4.30 8.82
CA GLU A 134 7.45 -4.22 9.98
C GLU A 134 7.93 -2.80 10.23
N GLY A 135 7.62 -1.83 9.36
CA GLY A 135 8.10 -0.47 9.49
C GLY A 135 9.60 -0.35 9.28
N GLN A 136 10.29 -1.32 8.66
CA GLN A 136 11.75 -1.27 8.52
C GLN A 136 12.16 -0.27 7.42
N TRP A 137 13.10 0.63 7.72
CA TRP A 137 13.61 1.56 6.71
C TRP A 137 14.24 0.80 5.53
N ARG A 138 13.75 1.10 4.32
CA ARG A 138 14.12 0.38 3.08
C ARG A 138 13.85 -1.13 3.09
N GLY A 139 13.03 -1.63 4.01
CA GLY A 139 12.80 -3.07 4.15
C GLY A 139 14.04 -3.86 4.56
N MET A 140 15.00 -3.22 5.22
CA MET A 140 16.27 -3.83 5.63
C MET A 140 16.26 -4.15 7.12
N GLU A 141 16.66 -5.38 7.46
CA GLU A 141 16.77 -5.82 8.86
C GLU A 141 17.82 -5.02 9.62
N GLY A 142 17.56 -4.78 10.91
CA GLY A 142 18.46 -4.02 11.79
C GLY A 142 18.49 -2.51 11.51
N THR A 143 17.64 -1.98 10.63
CA THR A 143 17.54 -0.55 10.39
C THR A 143 16.54 0.12 11.33
N ARG A 144 16.54 1.46 11.35
CA ARG A 144 15.54 2.23 12.08
C ARG A 144 14.13 1.97 11.54
N LYS A 145 13.11 2.31 12.33
CA LYS A 145 11.73 2.33 11.84
C LYS A 145 11.49 3.47 10.83
N LEU A 146 10.45 3.31 10.01
CA LEU A 146 9.85 4.41 9.25
C LEU A 146 9.42 5.50 10.23
N LEU A 147 9.73 6.74 9.88
CA LEU A 147 9.48 7.87 10.77
C LEU A 147 8.03 8.34 10.61
N PRO A 148 7.43 8.93 11.67
CA PRO A 148 6.13 9.57 11.56
C PRO A 148 6.15 10.66 10.48
N PRO A 149 5.02 10.92 9.81
CA PRO A 149 3.68 10.38 10.08
C PRO A 149 3.36 9.12 9.25
N MET A 150 4.37 8.44 8.68
CA MET A 150 4.12 7.26 7.83
C MET A 150 3.37 6.16 8.61
N PRO A 151 2.13 5.79 8.22
CA PRO A 151 1.24 4.97 9.05
C PRO A 151 1.46 3.47 8.81
N TRP A 152 2.70 2.99 8.93
CA TRP A 152 3.03 1.59 8.67
C TRP A 152 2.33 0.64 9.66
N GLU A 153 2.01 1.08 10.87
CA GLU A 153 1.22 0.32 11.85
C GLU A 153 -0.20 0.05 11.37
N ASN A 154 -0.75 0.89 10.49
CA ASN A 154 -2.05 0.63 9.85
C ASN A 154 -1.87 -0.25 8.60
N TYR A 155 -0.84 0.02 7.80
CA TYR A 155 -0.60 -0.70 6.55
C TYR A 155 -0.16 -2.15 6.75
N ARG A 156 0.39 -2.50 7.92
CA ARG A 156 0.70 -3.90 8.25
C ARG A 156 -0.53 -4.82 8.32
N GLU A 157 -1.72 -4.25 8.49
CA GLU A 157 -2.99 -4.97 8.52
C GLU A 157 -3.55 -5.27 7.11
N LEU A 158 -2.96 -4.68 6.07
CA LEU A 158 -3.29 -5.01 4.69
C LEU A 158 -2.88 -6.45 4.38
N THR A 159 -3.68 -7.11 3.54
CA THR A 159 -3.33 -8.44 3.05
C THR A 159 -2.06 -8.37 2.21
N ASP A 160 -1.31 -9.48 2.14
CA ASP A 160 -0.14 -9.60 1.28
C ASP A 160 -0.49 -9.29 -0.17
N ASP A 161 -1.65 -9.71 -0.65
CA ASP A 161 -2.08 -9.47 -2.04
C ASP A 161 -2.39 -7.99 -2.30
N ASP A 162 -2.94 -7.27 -1.33
CA ASP A 162 -3.12 -5.81 -1.42
C ASP A 162 -1.76 -5.09 -1.45
N LEU A 163 -0.81 -5.46 -0.57
CA LEU A 163 0.55 -4.89 -0.56
C LEU A 163 1.31 -5.20 -1.86
N LYS A 164 1.19 -6.42 -2.36
CA LYS A 164 1.78 -6.84 -3.64
C LYS A 164 1.15 -6.09 -4.82
N SER A 165 -0.16 -5.85 -4.78
CA SER A 165 -0.88 -5.07 -5.79
C SER A 165 -0.44 -3.61 -5.79
N ILE A 166 -0.29 -2.99 -4.60
CA ILE A 166 0.28 -1.65 -4.45
C ILE A 166 1.67 -1.59 -5.09
N TYR A 167 2.57 -2.52 -4.71
CA TYR A 167 3.91 -2.59 -5.29
C TYR A 167 3.86 -2.74 -6.81
N ALA A 168 3.06 -3.67 -7.32
CA ALA A 168 2.90 -3.90 -8.75
C ALA A 168 2.49 -2.62 -9.50
N TYR A 169 1.51 -1.87 -8.96
CA TYR A 169 1.12 -0.58 -9.54
C TYR A 169 2.24 0.46 -9.49
N LEU A 170 2.90 0.63 -8.35
CA LEU A 170 4.02 1.57 -8.23
C LEU A 170 5.14 1.26 -9.22
N MET A 171 5.36 -0.01 -9.58
CA MET A 171 6.35 -0.39 -10.60
C MET A 171 5.91 -0.09 -12.04
N THR A 172 4.66 0.35 -12.26
CA THR A 172 4.15 0.72 -13.60
C THR A 172 4.11 2.22 -13.89
N ILE A 173 4.21 3.07 -12.86
CA ILE A 173 4.13 4.53 -13.03
C ILE A 173 5.44 5.08 -13.64
N PRO A 174 5.42 6.27 -14.25
CA PRO A 174 6.64 6.89 -14.78
C PRO A 174 7.71 7.05 -13.69
N PRO A 175 8.99 6.68 -13.96
CA PRO A 175 10.08 6.94 -13.03
C PRO A 175 10.38 8.44 -12.98
N ILE A 176 10.64 8.95 -11.77
CA ILE A 176 11.06 10.34 -11.55
C ILE A 176 12.33 10.31 -10.69
N GLU A 177 13.42 10.85 -11.24
CA GLU A 177 14.67 11.02 -10.51
C GLU A 177 14.47 12.08 -9.41
N ASN A 178 14.61 11.66 -8.15
CA ASN A 178 14.57 12.54 -6.99
C ASN A 178 15.24 11.89 -5.78
N VAL A 179 16.40 12.42 -5.40
CA VAL A 179 17.16 11.95 -4.22
C VAL A 179 16.65 12.64 -2.98
N VAL A 180 15.65 12.05 -2.33
CA VAL A 180 15.07 12.58 -1.08
C VAL A 180 16.16 12.74 0.01
N PRO A 181 16.22 13.89 0.71
CA PRO A 181 17.16 14.12 1.80
C PRO A 181 17.02 13.10 2.95
N ASN A 182 18.10 12.92 3.71
CA ASN A 182 18.02 12.16 4.95
C ASN A 182 17.19 12.92 6.00
N ALA A 183 16.50 12.18 6.85
CA ALA A 183 15.80 12.75 8.00
C ALA A 183 16.77 13.54 8.90
N ILE A 184 16.28 14.63 9.47
CA ILE A 184 17.03 15.48 10.39
C ILE A 184 16.67 15.04 11.82
N PRO A 185 17.64 14.63 12.65
CA PRO A 185 17.38 14.30 14.05
C PRO A 185 16.84 15.49 14.85
N PRO A 186 16.22 15.25 16.03
CA PRO A 186 15.83 16.32 16.93
C PRO A 186 17.04 17.18 17.36
N GLY A 187 16.84 18.49 17.48
CA GLY A 187 17.84 19.42 18.04
C GLY A 187 18.97 19.84 17.09
N MET A 188 18.81 19.64 15.79
CA MET A 188 19.69 20.17 14.73
C MET A 188 19.04 21.33 13.98
#